data_AF-A0AAV1U276-F1
#
_entry.id   AF-A0AAV1U276-F1
#
_cell.length_a   1.000
_cell.length_b   1.000
_cell.length_c   1.000
_cell.angle_alpha   90.00
_cell.angle_beta   90.00
_cell.angle_gamma   90.00
#
_symmetry.space_group_name_H-M   'P 1'
#
loop_
_entity.id
_entity.type
_entity.pdbx_description
1 polymer ?
#
loop_
_entity_poly.entity_id
_entity_poly.type
_entity_poly.pdbx_seq_one_letter_code
_entity_poly.pdbx_strand_id
1 'polypeptide(L)'
;MDGKTDVKVQKIHVRKVLTLMQKQKLFANLKKCIIVANEISLLGYIVGINGERPYPEKIKAISDWLVPVDVKGLRKFLGLAAYLHKYSRNYAKMAVHHSRLFKKTRDGHVVLIVSTPLKVLRKA
;
A
#
# COMPACT_ATOMS: atom_id res chain seq x y z
N MET A 1 -26.58 5.46 -10.67
CA MET A 1 -25.86 6.70 -11.03
C MET A 1 -25.20 6.44 -12.37
N ASP A 2 -25.64 7.15 -13.41
CA ASP A 2 -25.41 6.76 -14.79
C ASP A 2 -23.96 7.05 -15.23
N GLY A 3 -23.20 5.99 -15.54
CA GLY A 3 -21.78 6.06 -15.94
C GLY A 3 -21.50 6.90 -17.19
N LYS A 4 -22.52 7.36 -17.92
CA LYS A 4 -22.37 8.27 -19.08
C LYS A 4 -21.96 9.70 -18.68
N THR A 5 -22.37 10.17 -17.51
CA THR A 5 -22.08 11.56 -17.07
C THR A 5 -20.63 11.70 -16.61
N ASP A 6 -20.08 10.66 -16.00
CA ASP A 6 -18.74 10.65 -15.40
C ASP A 6 -17.62 10.69 -16.46
N VAL A 7 -17.73 9.85 -17.51
CA VAL A 7 -16.77 9.83 -18.63
C VAL A 7 -16.69 11.18 -19.34
N LYS A 8 -17.82 11.91 -19.40
CA LYS A 8 -17.88 13.23 -20.04
C LYS A 8 -17.09 14.27 -19.25
N VAL A 9 -17.19 14.26 -17.92
CA VAL A 9 -16.41 15.12 -17.02
C VAL A 9 -14.92 14.76 -17.09
N GLN A 10 -14.60 13.47 -17.07
CA GLN A 10 -13.22 12.98 -17.13
C GLN A 10 -12.50 13.44 -18.42
N LYS A 11 -13.20 13.39 -19.57
CA LYS A 11 -12.67 13.93 -20.84
C LYS A 11 -12.37 15.43 -20.79
N ILE A 12 -13.20 16.22 -20.11
CA ILE A 12 -12.98 17.67 -19.95
C ILE A 12 -11.70 17.92 -19.14
N HIS A 13 -11.51 17.20 -18.03
CA HIS A 13 -10.32 17.34 -17.19
C HIS A 13 -9.03 16.93 -17.91
N VAL A 14 -9.05 15.77 -18.59
CA VAL A 14 -7.89 15.32 -19.37
C VAL A 14 -7.52 16.34 -20.44
N ARG A 15 -8.50 16.91 -21.16
CA ARG A 15 -8.24 17.97 -22.14
C ARG A 15 -7.60 19.20 -21.50
N LYS A 16 -8.12 19.67 -20.37
CA LYS A 16 -7.53 20.83 -19.65
C LYS A 16 -6.07 20.58 -19.27
N VAL A 17 -5.77 19.40 -18.73
CA VAL A 17 -4.39 19.03 -18.34
C VAL A 17 -3.47 18.95 -19.56
N LEU A 18 -3.90 18.29 -20.64
CA LEU A 18 -3.10 18.17 -21.86
C LEU A 18 -2.86 19.54 -22.52
N THR A 19 -3.86 20.42 -22.55
CA THR A 19 -3.68 21.79 -23.05
C THR A 19 -2.69 22.58 -22.20
N LEU A 20 -2.72 22.42 -20.88
CA LEU A 20 -1.75 23.08 -19.99
C LEU A 20 -0.33 22.52 -20.21
N MET A 21 -0.19 21.20 -20.33
CA MET A 21 1.09 20.56 -20.64
C MET A 21 1.66 21.06 -21.97
N GLN A 22 0.82 21.18 -23.00
CA GLN A 22 1.23 21.70 -24.31
C GLN A 22 1.73 23.15 -24.22
N LYS A 23 1.01 24.03 -23.48
CA LYS A 23 1.44 25.41 -23.25
C LYS A 23 2.79 25.50 -22.54
N GLN A 24 3.06 24.57 -21.62
CA GLN A 24 4.31 24.48 -20.86
C GLN A 24 5.39 23.64 -21.55
N LYS A 25 5.17 23.17 -22.78
CA LYS A 25 6.10 22.29 -23.53
C LYS A 25 6.46 21.01 -22.76
N LEU A 26 5.52 20.48 -21.97
CA LEU A 26 5.65 19.19 -21.29
C LEU A 26 5.06 18.07 -22.14
N PHE A 27 5.74 16.93 -22.19
CA PHE A 27 5.34 15.78 -22.99
C PHE A 27 5.03 14.58 -22.09
N ALA A 28 3.89 13.94 -22.32
CA ALA A 28 3.51 12.72 -21.65
C ALA A 28 4.04 11.50 -22.43
N ASN A 29 4.57 10.50 -21.71
CA ASN A 29 4.93 9.23 -22.33
C ASN A 29 3.67 8.39 -22.55
N LEU A 30 3.20 8.32 -23.79
CA LEU A 30 1.96 7.63 -24.16
C LEU A 30 1.93 6.16 -23.71
N LYS A 31 3.08 5.47 -23.70
CA LYS A 31 3.19 4.06 -23.25
C LYS A 31 2.89 3.89 -21.75
N LYS A 32 3.01 4.96 -20.96
CA LYS A 32 2.75 4.97 -19.51
C LYS A 32 1.42 5.63 -19.16
N CYS A 33 0.73 6.23 -20.14
CA CYS A 33 -0.53 6.91 -19.91
C CYS A 33 -1.68 5.90 -19.86
N ILE A 34 -2.45 5.94 -18.77
CA ILE A 34 -3.70 5.21 -18.63
C ILE A 34 -4.80 6.26 -18.51
N ILE A 35 -5.76 6.24 -19.44
CA ILE A 35 -6.83 7.23 -19.54
C ILE A 35 -8.17 6.49 -19.58
N VAL A 36 -9.15 6.93 -18.77
CA VAL A 36 -10.48 6.32 -18.64
C VAL A 36 -10.37 4.82 -18.30
N ALA A 37 -9.82 4.53 -17.12
CA ALA A 37 -9.78 3.18 -16.55
C ALA A 37 -10.57 3.12 -15.24
N ASN A 38 -11.22 1.99 -14.99
CA ASN A 38 -11.95 1.75 -13.73
C ASN A 38 -11.01 1.60 -12.53
N GLU A 39 -9.77 1.21 -12.79
CA GLU A 39 -8.70 1.10 -11.80
C GLU A 39 -7.37 1.60 -12.37
N ILE A 40 -6.61 2.33 -11.57
CA ILE A 40 -5.31 2.90 -11.95
C ILE A 40 -4.29 2.65 -10.85
N SER A 41 -3.12 2.17 -11.26
CA SER A 41 -1.94 2.03 -10.42
C SER A 41 -1.21 3.36 -10.25
N LEU A 42 -1.11 3.88 -9.03
CA LEU A 42 -0.48 5.18 -8.73
C LEU A 42 0.34 5.12 -7.44
N LEU A 43 1.60 5.57 -7.51
CA LEU A 43 2.46 5.88 -6.34
C LEU A 43 2.45 4.82 -5.21
N GLY A 44 2.45 3.54 -5.57
CA GLY A 44 2.49 2.47 -4.57
C GLY A 44 1.12 2.01 -4.10
N TYR A 45 0.01 2.37 -4.73
CA TYR A 45 -1.35 1.88 -4.45
C TYR A 45 -2.20 1.83 -5.73
N ILE A 46 -3.37 1.19 -5.63
CA ILE A 46 -4.34 1.09 -6.72
C ILE A 46 -5.55 1.93 -6.33
N VAL A 47 -6.00 2.81 -7.22
CA VAL A 47 -7.22 3.60 -7.04
C VAL A 47 -8.26 3.07 -8.00
N GLY A 48 -9.43 2.73 -7.49
CA GLY A 48 -10.56 2.28 -8.30
C GLY A 48 -11.90 2.81 -7.80
N ILE A 49 -12.98 2.31 -8.38
CA ILE A 49 -14.37 2.68 -8.03
C ILE A 49 -14.65 2.45 -6.54
N ASN A 50 -14.04 1.42 -5.95
CA ASN A 50 -14.20 1.05 -4.55
C ASN A 50 -13.23 1.76 -3.59
N GLY A 51 -12.51 2.79 -4.07
CA GLY A 51 -11.53 3.55 -3.30
C GLY A 51 -10.09 3.13 -3.55
N GLU A 52 -9.22 3.47 -2.59
CA GLU A 52 -7.79 3.12 -2.65
C GLU A 52 -7.52 1.76 -2.00
N ARG A 53 -6.63 0.98 -2.60
CA ARG A 53 -6.23 -0.33 -2.10
C ARG A 53 -4.72 -0.55 -2.28
N PRO A 54 -4.05 -1.23 -1.32
CA PRO A 54 -2.62 -1.50 -1.43
C PRO A 54 -2.35 -2.52 -2.55
N TYR A 55 -1.11 -2.55 -3.04
CA TYR A 55 -0.71 -3.53 -4.04
C TYR A 55 -0.84 -4.96 -3.50
N PRO A 56 -1.53 -5.87 -4.21
CA PRO A 56 -1.69 -7.26 -3.78
C PRO A 56 -0.34 -7.95 -3.52
N GLU A 57 0.68 -7.63 -4.32
CA GLU A 57 2.04 -8.15 -4.16
C GLU A 57 2.69 -7.73 -2.84
N LYS A 58 2.47 -6.48 -2.40
CA LYS A 58 2.98 -5.99 -1.12
C LYS A 58 2.25 -6.62 0.06
N ILE A 59 0.94 -6.82 -0.07
CA ILE A 59 0.14 -7.55 0.93
C ILE A 59 0.65 -8.98 1.03
N LYS A 60 0.85 -9.64 -0.12
CA LYS A 60 1.36 -11.02 -0.21
C LYS A 60 2.76 -11.13 0.41
N ALA A 61 3.67 -10.22 0.10
CA ALA A 61 5.03 -10.22 0.67
C ALA A 61 5.03 -10.10 2.20
N ILE A 62 4.10 -9.36 2.79
CA ILE A 62 3.96 -9.23 4.26
C ILE A 62 3.25 -10.44 4.85
N SER A 63 2.27 -11.01 4.14
CA SER A 63 1.53 -12.20 4.55
C SER A 63 2.39 -13.46 4.53
N ASP A 64 3.22 -13.61 3.50
CA ASP A 64 4.11 -14.76 3.29
C ASP A 64 5.46 -14.57 4.02
N TRP A 65 5.62 -13.48 4.76
CA TRP A 65 6.86 -13.19 5.48
C TRP A 65 7.09 -14.25 6.56
N LEU A 66 8.22 -14.96 6.47
CA LEU A 66 8.65 -15.91 7.49
C LEU A 66 8.84 -15.20 8.83
N VAL A 67 8.50 -15.87 9.94
CA VAL A 67 8.70 -15.31 11.28
C VAL A 67 10.17 -14.89 11.38
N PRO A 68 10.46 -13.59 11.60
CA PRO A 68 11.84 -13.15 11.70
C PRO A 68 12.49 -13.89 12.87
N VAL A 69 13.75 -14.30 12.72
CA VAL A 69 14.52 -14.95 13.80
C VAL A 69 15.53 -14.00 14.43
N ASP A 70 15.87 -12.93 13.70
CA ASP A 70 16.87 -11.94 14.10
C ASP A 70 16.31 -10.52 14.16
N VAL A 71 16.97 -9.68 14.94
CA VAL A 71 16.68 -8.23 15.04
C VAL A 71 16.73 -7.54 13.67
N LYS A 72 17.65 -7.96 12.79
CA LYS A 72 17.74 -7.42 11.42
C LYS A 72 16.51 -7.78 10.58
N GLY A 73 16.09 -9.04 10.62
CA GLY A 73 14.90 -9.52 9.89
C GLY A 73 13.62 -8.85 10.37
N LEU A 74 13.52 -8.63 11.68
CA LEU A 74 12.42 -7.89 12.28
C LEU A 74 12.37 -6.42 11.84
N ARG A 75 13.49 -5.70 11.83
CA ARG A 75 13.52 -4.30 11.36
C ARG A 75 13.05 -4.19 9.91
N LYS A 76 13.44 -5.14 9.05
CA LYS A 76 12.96 -5.23 7.67
C LYS A 76 11.45 -5.46 7.62
N PHE A 77 10.93 -6.40 8.42
CA PHE A 77 9.50 -6.66 8.53
C PHE A 77 8.73 -5.42 8.98
N LEU A 78 9.18 -4.72 10.03
CA LEU A 78 8.52 -3.51 10.54
C LEU A 78 8.53 -2.38 9.52
N GLY A 79 9.62 -2.22 8.75
CA GLY A 79 9.68 -1.25 7.65
C GLY A 79 8.66 -1.54 6.55
N LEU A 80 8.47 -2.83 6.21
CA LEU A 80 7.44 -3.24 5.25
C LEU A 80 6.03 -3.13 5.83
N ALA A 81 5.83 -3.51 7.09
CA ALA A 81 4.54 -3.43 7.77
C ALA A 81 4.06 -1.98 7.92
N ALA A 82 4.98 -1.01 8.05
CA ALA A 82 4.65 0.41 8.11
C ALA A 82 3.91 0.91 6.86
N TYR A 83 4.15 0.31 5.68
CA TYR A 83 3.39 0.61 4.46
C TYR A 83 1.89 0.27 4.60
N LEU A 84 1.55 -0.74 5.40
CA LEU A 84 0.16 -1.13 5.65
C LEU A 84 -0.52 -0.31 6.75
N HIS A 85 0.17 0.60 7.44
CA HIS A 85 -0.42 1.41 8.51
C HIS A 85 -1.69 2.15 8.04
N LYS A 86 -1.67 2.71 6.82
CA LYS A 86 -2.81 3.43 6.23
C LYS A 86 -4.04 2.52 6.01
N TYR A 87 -3.81 1.22 5.82
CA TYR A 87 -4.84 0.25 5.43
C TYR A 87 -5.26 -0.68 6.58
N SER A 88 -4.60 -0.59 7.74
CA SER A 88 -4.87 -1.45 8.90
C SER A 88 -5.48 -0.65 10.04
N ARG A 89 -6.74 -0.98 10.39
CA ARG A 89 -7.41 -0.43 11.55
C ARG A 89 -6.68 -0.89 12.80
N ASN A 90 -6.28 0.05 13.67
CA ASN A 90 -5.52 -0.21 14.90
C ASN A 90 -4.07 -0.69 14.72
N TYR A 91 -3.40 -0.39 13.60
CA TYR A 91 -1.98 -0.71 13.42
C TYR A 91 -1.12 -0.27 14.61
N ALA A 92 -1.34 0.95 15.15
CA ALA A 92 -0.59 1.44 16.31
C ALA A 92 -0.72 0.52 17.54
N LYS A 93 -1.92 -0.01 17.83
CA LYS A 93 -2.12 -0.96 18.94
C LYS A 93 -1.40 -2.28 18.69
N MET A 94 -1.44 -2.80 17.46
CA MET A 94 -0.71 -4.01 17.09
C MET A 94 0.80 -3.78 17.20
N ALA A 95 1.32 -2.71 16.61
CA ALA A 95 2.74 -2.37 16.62
C ALA A 95 3.30 -2.22 18.04
N VAL A 96 2.51 -1.68 18.99
CA VAL A 96 2.90 -1.60 20.41
C VAL A 96 3.10 -2.98 21.04
N HIS A 97 2.24 -3.96 20.75
CA HIS A 97 2.41 -5.34 21.22
C HIS A 97 3.70 -5.96 20.68
N HIS A 98 4.00 -5.73 19.39
CA HIS A 98 5.27 -6.17 18.81
C HIS A 98 6.45 -5.46 19.49
N SER A 99 6.44 -4.13 19.60
CA SER A 99 7.51 -3.34 20.25
C SER A 99 7.80 -3.77 21.70
N ARG A 100 6.76 -4.21 22.45
CA ARG A 100 6.88 -4.60 23.86
C ARG A 100 7.44 -6.01 24.08
N LEU A 101 7.40 -6.89 23.07
CA LEU A 101 8.12 -8.17 23.06
C LEU A 101 9.64 -7.97 22.99
N PHE A 102 10.12 -6.75 22.78
CA PHE A 102 11.54 -6.41 22.70
C PHE A 102 12.04 -5.74 23.98
N LYS A 103 12.20 -6.54 25.04
CA LYS A 103 13.21 -6.24 26.07
C LYS A 103 14.45 -7.08 25.77
N LYS A 104 15.60 -6.41 25.66
CA LYS A 104 16.91 -7.01 25.45
C LYS A 104 17.22 -7.98 26.59
N THR A 105 17.13 -9.29 26.36
CA THR A 105 17.72 -10.28 27.28
C THR A 105 19.23 -10.28 27.06
N ARG A 106 20.02 -10.46 28.14
CA ARG A 106 21.48 -10.29 28.18
C ARG A 106 22.25 -11.24 27.25
N ASP A 107 21.62 -12.28 26.70
CA ASP A 107 22.31 -13.37 25.98
C ASP A 107 21.88 -13.58 24.52
N GLY A 108 21.53 -12.50 23.79
CA GLY A 108 21.46 -12.52 22.32
C GLY A 108 20.35 -13.35 21.66
N HIS A 109 19.66 -14.23 22.39
CA HIS A 109 18.53 -14.99 21.88
C HIS A 109 17.20 -14.26 22.11
N VAL A 110 16.54 -13.87 21.02
CA VAL A 110 15.19 -13.33 21.03
C VAL A 110 14.23 -14.45 20.62
N VAL A 111 13.49 -14.99 21.58
CA VAL A 111 12.42 -15.95 21.29
C VAL A 111 11.19 -15.17 20.80
N LEU A 112 10.87 -15.30 19.52
CA LEU A 112 9.73 -14.62 18.91
C LEU A 112 8.50 -15.53 18.93
N ILE A 113 7.64 -15.35 19.93
CA ILE A 113 6.26 -15.84 19.87
C ILE A 113 5.45 -14.81 19.08
N VAL A 114 5.53 -14.88 17.75
CA VAL A 114 4.53 -14.23 16.89
C VAL A 114 3.40 -15.24 16.68
N SER A 115 2.59 -15.48 17.71
CA SER A 115 1.46 -16.41 17.62
C SER A 115 0.28 -15.79 16.85
N THR A 116 0.51 -15.41 15.60
CA THR A 116 -0.41 -15.52 14.45
C THR A 116 0.08 -14.61 13.33
N PRO A 117 0.27 -15.13 12.10
CA PRO A 117 0.42 -14.30 10.92
C PRO A 117 -0.87 -13.50 10.74
N LEU A 118 -0.78 -12.33 10.10
CA LEU A 118 -1.87 -11.37 9.82
C LEU A 118 -3.09 -12.00 9.10
N LYS A 119 -3.84 -12.88 9.77
CA LYS A 119 -5.11 -13.46 9.29
C LYS A 119 -6.25 -12.43 9.28
N VAL A 120 -6.01 -11.22 9.81
CA VAL A 120 -6.97 -10.13 9.87
C VAL A 120 -7.17 -9.44 8.51
N LEU A 121 -6.26 -9.62 7.54
CA LEU A 121 -6.38 -9.00 6.21
C LEU A 121 -7.17 -9.83 5.18
N ARG A 122 -7.77 -10.98 5.59
CA ARG A 122 -8.53 -11.87 4.70
C ARG A 122 -10.03 -11.57 4.65
N LYS A 123 -10.53 -10.59 5.40
CA LYS A 123 -11.93 -10.15 5.41
C LYS A 123 -12.02 -8.64 5.51
N ALA A 124 -11.80 -7.95 4.40
CA ALA A 124 -12.25 -6.59 4.16
C ALA A 124 -12.47 -6.42 2.66
#